data_AF-A0A3C0IN28-F1
#
_entry.id   AF-A0A3C0IN28-F1
#
_cell.length_a   1.000
_cell.length_b   1.000
_cell.length_c   1.000
_cell.angle_alpha   90.00
_cell.angle_beta   90.00
_cell.angle_gamma   90.00
#
_symmetry.space_group_name_H-M   'P 1'
#
loop_
_entity.id
_entity.type
_entity.pdbx_description
1 polymer ?
#
loop_
_entity_poly.entity_id
_entity_poly.type
_entity_poly.pdbx_seq_one_letter_code
_entity_poly.pdbx_strand_id
1 'polypeptide(L)'
;MTLPICDQAGECHLQDLSYEHGKVGTRYEFQRRTFKKHDLGKYIQLHMTRCILCYRCVFTADQLTQKREHGVLDRGDHAEIATHIEKSLENDFIGNVIDVCPVGALTDKTFRFKNRVWFTKPVDAHRNCDKCCGEVQLWMRGDEVFRVTARKDEWGEIKDASNGKTGWICNDCRFEKKKASDWVIDGPSKVSRHSVISQGHYEKLVKPKETVVDVMNGSQPRLFLDIHDVSEVNKPTVTLSALDRPAHSTDFGNQ
;
A
#
# COMPACT_ATOMS: atom_id res chain seq x y z
N MET A 1 3.20 -9.68 -20.15
CA MET A 1 3.25 -10.24 -18.78
C MET A 1 3.97 -9.23 -17.88
N THR A 2 3.27 -8.52 -17.00
CA THR A 2 3.85 -7.44 -16.16
C THR A 2 3.86 -7.76 -14.67
N LEU A 3 3.39 -8.96 -14.28
CA LEU A 3 3.15 -9.35 -12.89
C LEU A 3 4.38 -9.26 -11.98
N PRO A 4 5.59 -9.72 -12.37
CA PRO A 4 6.77 -9.64 -11.50
C PRO A 4 7.17 -8.20 -11.13
N ILE A 5 6.81 -7.24 -11.97
CA ILE A 5 7.16 -5.81 -11.83
C ILE A 5 5.91 -5.00 -11.42
N CYS A 6 4.75 -5.64 -11.22
CA CYS A 6 3.55 -4.95 -10.80
C CYS A 6 3.59 -4.77 -9.29
N ASP A 7 3.46 -3.55 -8.80
CA ASP A 7 3.50 -3.25 -7.35
C ASP A 7 2.36 -3.96 -6.60
N GLN A 8 1.17 -3.99 -7.21
CA GLN A 8 -0.04 -4.62 -6.68
C GLN A 8 -0.05 -6.16 -6.76
N ALA A 9 1.06 -6.80 -7.17
CA ALA A 9 1.15 -8.26 -7.13
C ALA A 9 0.95 -8.74 -5.69
N GLY A 10 0.11 -9.77 -5.50
CA GLY A 10 -0.27 -10.30 -4.18
C GLY A 10 -1.46 -9.61 -3.50
N GLU A 11 -1.95 -8.49 -4.04
CA GLU A 11 -3.18 -7.82 -3.59
C GLU A 11 -4.04 -7.37 -4.79
N CYS A 12 -3.85 -8.02 -5.94
CA CYS A 12 -4.51 -7.68 -7.20
C CYS A 12 -5.77 -8.53 -7.36
N HIS A 13 -6.94 -7.90 -7.40
CA HIS A 13 -8.21 -8.63 -7.53
C HIS A 13 -8.27 -9.41 -8.85
N LEU A 14 -7.67 -8.89 -9.93
CA LEU A 14 -7.61 -9.60 -11.20
C LEU A 14 -6.76 -10.87 -11.12
N GLN A 15 -5.72 -10.88 -10.28
CA GLN A 15 -4.89 -12.06 -10.07
C GLN A 15 -5.70 -13.13 -9.33
N ASP A 16 -6.38 -12.74 -8.25
CA ASP A 16 -7.16 -13.65 -7.42
C ASP A 16 -8.34 -14.24 -8.20
N LEU A 17 -9.13 -13.39 -8.87
CA LEU A 17 -10.24 -13.84 -9.72
C LEU A 17 -9.79 -14.72 -10.88
N SER A 18 -8.63 -14.42 -11.48
CA SER A 18 -8.07 -15.26 -12.54
C SER A 18 -7.56 -16.60 -12.01
N TYR A 19 -7.13 -16.68 -10.76
CA TYR A 19 -6.71 -17.93 -10.14
C TYR A 19 -7.92 -18.79 -9.77
N GLU A 20 -8.98 -18.17 -9.23
CA GLU A 20 -10.19 -18.86 -8.78
C GLU A 20 -11.11 -19.29 -9.94
N HIS A 21 -11.26 -18.44 -10.96
CA HIS A 21 -12.25 -18.63 -12.02
C HIS A 21 -11.65 -18.63 -13.44
N GLY A 22 -10.37 -18.32 -13.58
CA GLY A 22 -9.71 -18.19 -14.88
C GLY A 22 -9.27 -19.53 -15.49
N LYS A 23 -8.84 -19.46 -16.76
CA LYS A 23 -8.24 -20.60 -17.47
C LYS A 23 -6.74 -20.60 -17.25
N VAL A 24 -6.15 -21.79 -17.15
CA VAL A 24 -4.69 -21.97 -16.97
C VAL A 24 -3.87 -21.38 -18.12
N GLY A 25 -4.39 -21.47 -19.36
CA GLY A 25 -3.70 -21.01 -20.57
C GLY A 25 -4.39 -19.83 -21.27
N THR A 26 -3.62 -19.12 -22.10
CA THR A 26 -4.15 -18.09 -23.00
C THR A 26 -4.20 -18.60 -24.43
N ARG A 27 -5.26 -18.24 -25.18
CA ARG A 27 -5.38 -18.48 -26.63
C ARG A 27 -4.99 -17.25 -27.46
N TYR A 28 -4.60 -16.17 -26.80
CA TYR A 28 -4.36 -14.89 -27.45
C TYR A 28 -2.89 -14.79 -27.87
N GLU A 29 -2.65 -14.80 -29.18
CA GLU A 29 -1.30 -14.82 -29.78
C GLU A 29 -0.91 -13.49 -30.42
N PHE A 30 -1.85 -12.55 -30.53
CA PHE A 30 -1.62 -11.26 -31.16
C PHE A 30 -0.85 -10.29 -30.24
N GLN A 31 -0.31 -9.24 -30.84
CA GLN A 31 0.33 -8.16 -30.09
C GLN A 31 -0.70 -7.47 -29.20
N ARG A 32 -0.36 -7.35 -27.91
CA ARG A 32 -1.18 -6.64 -26.94
C ARG A 32 -0.98 -5.13 -27.09
N ARG A 33 -2.05 -4.37 -26.89
CA ARG A 33 -1.99 -2.90 -26.84
C ARG A 33 -0.98 -2.41 -25.81
N THR A 34 -0.28 -1.34 -26.16
CA THR A 34 0.70 -0.67 -25.31
C THR A 34 0.40 0.81 -25.27
N PHE A 35 0.50 1.39 -24.08
CA PHE A 35 0.27 2.81 -23.83
C PHE A 35 1.49 3.44 -23.19
N LYS A 36 1.62 4.75 -23.34
CA LYS A 36 2.60 5.54 -22.59
C LYS A 36 2.18 5.59 -21.11
N LYS A 37 3.16 5.81 -20.24
CA LYS A 37 2.90 6.02 -18.82
C LYS A 37 2.49 7.48 -18.65
N HIS A 38 1.42 7.71 -17.90
CA HIS A 38 1.01 9.07 -17.55
C HIS A 38 1.42 9.36 -16.11
N ASP A 39 1.97 10.54 -15.93
CA ASP A 39 2.21 11.11 -14.61
C ASP A 39 0.98 11.92 -14.20
N LEU A 40 0.38 11.59 -13.05
CA LEU A 40 -0.82 12.26 -12.55
C LEU A 40 -0.52 13.16 -11.34
N GLY A 41 0.76 13.49 -11.12
CA GLY A 41 1.21 14.41 -10.09
C GLY A 41 2.26 13.79 -9.16
N LYS A 42 2.53 14.46 -8.03
CA LYS A 42 3.60 14.07 -7.10
C LYS A 42 3.46 12.65 -6.56
N TYR A 43 2.23 12.20 -6.28
CA TYR A 43 1.98 10.95 -5.55
C TYR A 43 1.53 9.78 -6.42
N ILE A 44 0.92 10.03 -7.57
CA ILE A 44 0.22 8.99 -8.34
C ILE A 44 0.90 8.77 -9.68
N GLN A 45 1.23 7.51 -9.98
CA GLN A 45 1.68 7.08 -11.30
C GLN A 45 0.65 6.18 -11.96
N LEU A 46 0.29 6.49 -13.21
CA LEU A 46 -0.63 5.71 -14.02
C LEU A 46 0.08 4.87 -15.09
N HIS A 47 -0.16 3.56 -15.05
CA HIS A 47 0.28 2.55 -16.02
C HIS A 47 -0.93 2.05 -16.82
N MET A 48 -1.26 2.74 -17.91
CA MET A 48 -2.45 2.43 -18.71
C MET A 48 -2.48 1.03 -19.33
N THR A 49 -1.31 0.44 -19.59
CA THR A 49 -1.18 -0.95 -20.06
C THR A 49 -1.76 -1.99 -19.12
N ARG A 50 -1.98 -1.64 -17.84
CA ARG A 50 -2.54 -2.53 -16.81
C ARG A 50 -4.00 -2.20 -16.51
N CYS A 51 -4.53 -1.10 -17.02
CA CYS A 51 -5.88 -0.67 -16.77
C CYS A 51 -6.87 -1.53 -17.56
N ILE A 52 -7.92 -2.00 -16.88
CA ILE A 52 -9.02 -2.78 -17.46
C ILE A 52 -10.24 -1.91 -17.80
N LEU A 53 -10.11 -0.58 -17.73
CA LEU A 53 -11.20 0.37 -18.00
C LEU A 53 -12.46 0.09 -17.16
N CYS A 54 -12.29 -0.16 -15.86
CA CYS A 54 -13.42 -0.38 -14.93
C CYS A 54 -14.12 0.92 -14.48
N TYR A 55 -13.59 2.09 -14.85
CA TYR A 55 -14.10 3.43 -14.50
C TYR A 55 -14.16 3.79 -13.01
N ARG A 56 -13.85 2.88 -12.09
CA ARG A 56 -13.96 3.15 -10.64
C ARG A 56 -13.18 4.39 -10.19
N CYS A 57 -11.95 4.57 -10.68
CA CYS A 57 -11.14 5.76 -10.35
C CYS A 57 -11.77 7.08 -10.80
N VAL A 58 -12.37 7.11 -11.99
CA VAL A 58 -13.05 8.29 -12.54
C VAL A 58 -14.26 8.64 -11.69
N PHE A 59 -15.09 7.64 -11.34
CA PHE A 59 -16.26 7.84 -10.48
C PHE A 59 -15.88 8.26 -9.06
N THR A 60 -14.88 7.61 -8.45
CA THR A 60 -14.41 7.99 -7.11
C THR A 60 -13.86 9.41 -7.09
N ALA A 61 -13.07 9.80 -8.09
CA ALA A 61 -12.59 11.18 -8.17
C ALA A 61 -13.74 12.18 -8.33
N ASP A 62 -14.69 11.91 -9.22
CA ASP A 62 -15.86 12.78 -9.43
C ASP A 62 -16.69 12.95 -8.15
N GLN A 63 -16.92 11.85 -7.41
CA GLN A 63 -17.66 11.86 -6.14
C GLN A 63 -16.91 12.56 -5.00
N LEU A 64 -15.60 12.33 -4.86
CA LEU A 64 -14.80 12.89 -3.77
C LEU A 64 -14.44 14.36 -3.99
N THR A 65 -14.17 14.75 -5.23
CA THR A 65 -13.63 16.07 -5.56
C THR A 65 -14.69 17.01 -6.14
N GLN A 66 -15.91 16.51 -6.37
CA GLN A 66 -17.03 17.20 -7.04
C GLN A 66 -16.66 17.77 -8.42
N LYS A 67 -15.52 17.33 -8.98
CA LYS A 67 -14.98 17.79 -10.24
C LYS A 67 -14.32 16.61 -10.95
N ARG A 68 -14.75 16.36 -12.17
CA ARG A 68 -14.10 15.35 -13.01
C ARG A 68 -12.75 15.86 -13.54
N GLU A 69 -11.66 15.38 -12.94
CA GLU A 69 -10.30 15.77 -13.33
C GLU A 69 -9.67 14.85 -14.40
N HIS A 70 -9.99 13.56 -14.37
CA HIS A 70 -9.55 12.59 -15.37
C HIS A 70 -10.74 11.81 -15.94
N GLY A 71 -10.59 11.30 -17.15
CA GLY A 71 -11.67 10.64 -17.89
C GLY A 71 -11.13 9.66 -18.92
N VAL A 72 -12.04 9.12 -19.72
CA VAL A 72 -11.64 8.30 -20.87
C VAL A 72 -11.40 9.20 -22.06
N LEU A 73 -10.22 9.06 -22.64
CA LEU A 73 -9.84 9.60 -23.93
C LEU A 73 -9.94 8.51 -24.99
N ASP A 74 -10.06 8.93 -26.25
CA ASP A 74 -10.18 8.06 -27.41
C ASP A 74 -11.34 7.06 -27.35
N ARG A 75 -11.33 6.07 -28.25
CA ARG A 75 -12.42 5.10 -28.42
C ARG A 75 -11.90 3.74 -28.87
N GLY A 76 -12.66 2.69 -28.53
CA GLY A 76 -12.34 1.32 -28.93
C GLY A 76 -11.09 0.78 -28.24
N ASP A 77 -10.21 0.11 -28.98
CA ASP A 77 -9.00 -0.50 -28.41
C ASP A 77 -7.98 0.53 -27.90
N HIS A 78 -8.03 1.75 -28.45
CA HIS A 78 -7.19 2.87 -28.05
C HIS A 78 -7.74 3.66 -26.85
N ALA A 79 -8.90 3.28 -26.29
CA ALA A 79 -9.47 3.97 -25.15
C ALA A 79 -8.52 3.92 -23.94
N GLU A 80 -8.21 5.09 -23.39
CA GLU A 80 -7.32 5.23 -22.25
C GLU A 80 -7.90 6.17 -21.18
N ILE A 81 -7.57 5.92 -19.91
CA ILE A 81 -7.89 6.85 -18.84
C ILE A 81 -6.72 7.83 -18.75
N ALA A 82 -6.99 9.11 -18.92
CA ALA A 82 -5.97 10.15 -18.83
C ALA A 82 -6.60 11.50 -18.46
N THR A 83 -5.76 12.49 -18.20
CA THR A 83 -6.17 13.89 -18.04
C THR A 83 -6.07 14.58 -19.40
N HIS A 84 -7.03 15.45 -19.73
CA HIS A 84 -7.15 16.05 -21.07
C HIS A 84 -5.93 16.90 -21.49
N ILE A 85 -5.03 17.27 -20.56
CA ILE A 85 -3.80 18.06 -20.83
C ILE A 85 -2.68 17.67 -19.83
N GLU A 86 -2.43 16.38 -19.58
CA GLU A 86 -1.41 15.87 -18.62
C GLU A 86 -1.36 16.65 -17.28
N LYS A 87 -2.51 17.19 -16.86
CA LYS A 87 -2.59 18.00 -15.65
C LYS A 87 -2.44 17.06 -14.47
N SER A 88 -1.67 17.52 -13.48
CA SER A 88 -1.62 16.86 -12.19
C SER A 88 -3.00 16.86 -11.56
N LEU A 89 -3.36 15.77 -10.91
CA LEU A 89 -4.58 15.72 -10.10
C LEU A 89 -4.29 16.42 -8.78
N GLU A 90 -4.91 17.58 -8.57
CA GLU A 90 -4.66 18.47 -7.44
C GLU A 90 -5.90 18.53 -6.55
N ASN A 91 -6.03 17.54 -5.67
CA ASN A 91 -7.06 17.53 -4.64
C ASN A 91 -6.58 16.79 -3.39
N ASP A 92 -6.93 17.32 -2.21
CA ASP A 92 -6.59 16.77 -0.90
C ASP A 92 -7.04 15.31 -0.67
N PHE A 93 -7.99 14.79 -1.43
CA PHE A 93 -8.48 13.41 -1.31
C PHE A 93 -8.18 12.53 -2.53
N ILE A 94 -7.43 13.01 -3.52
CA ILE A 94 -7.25 12.25 -4.76
C ILE A 94 -6.48 10.94 -4.57
N GLY A 95 -5.59 10.84 -3.57
CA GLY A 95 -4.81 9.62 -3.31
C GLY A 95 -5.66 8.36 -3.17
N ASN A 96 -6.92 8.52 -2.78
CA ASN A 96 -7.92 7.47 -2.64
C ASN A 96 -8.26 6.71 -3.92
N VAL A 97 -8.01 7.28 -5.11
CA VAL A 97 -8.20 6.56 -6.39
C VAL A 97 -7.26 5.36 -6.53
N ILE A 98 -6.14 5.34 -5.79
CA ILE A 98 -5.22 4.21 -5.76
C ILE A 98 -5.88 3.00 -5.08
N ASP A 99 -6.57 3.19 -3.94
CA ASP A 99 -7.16 2.08 -3.17
C ASP A 99 -8.31 1.39 -3.90
N VAL A 100 -9.03 2.15 -4.72
CA VAL A 100 -10.19 1.69 -5.47
C VAL A 100 -9.76 0.92 -6.74
N CYS A 101 -8.53 1.11 -7.21
CA CYS A 101 -8.06 0.46 -8.42
C CYS A 101 -7.90 -1.06 -8.19
N PRO A 102 -8.65 -1.93 -8.88
CA PRO A 102 -8.58 -3.38 -8.66
C PRO A 102 -7.32 -4.04 -9.27
N VAL A 103 -6.53 -3.25 -10.02
CA VAL A 103 -5.36 -3.67 -10.79
C VAL A 103 -4.26 -2.63 -10.67
N GLY A 104 -2.99 -3.00 -10.88
CA GLY A 104 -1.83 -2.13 -10.66
C GLY A 104 -1.61 -1.05 -11.72
N ALA A 105 -2.69 -0.44 -12.21
CA ALA A 105 -2.67 0.69 -13.12
C ALA A 105 -2.36 2.00 -12.37
N LEU A 106 -3.10 2.30 -11.30
CA LEU A 106 -2.82 3.43 -10.42
C LEU A 106 -1.96 2.94 -9.26
N THR A 107 -0.81 3.57 -9.06
CA THR A 107 0.15 3.16 -8.03
C THR A 107 0.68 4.37 -7.26
N ASP A 108 0.93 4.17 -5.98
CA ASP A 108 1.55 5.15 -5.09
C ASP A 108 3.05 5.25 -5.36
N LYS A 109 3.52 6.40 -5.86
CA LYS A 109 4.94 6.67 -6.12
C LYS A 109 5.80 6.56 -4.85
N THR A 110 5.22 6.85 -3.68
CA THR A 110 5.93 6.87 -2.40
C THR A 110 6.12 5.47 -1.79
N PHE A 111 5.43 4.45 -2.30
CA PHE A 111 5.56 3.05 -1.87
C PHE A 111 6.11 2.14 -2.97
N ARG A 112 5.87 2.51 -4.23
CA ARG A 112 6.20 1.73 -5.41
C ARG A 112 7.63 1.17 -5.36
N PHE A 113 7.72 -0.15 -5.50
CA PHE A 113 8.99 -0.91 -5.52
C PHE A 113 9.83 -0.85 -4.23
N LYS A 114 9.37 -0.21 -3.16
CA LYS A 114 10.10 -0.21 -1.87
C LYS A 114 9.94 -1.53 -1.14
N ASN A 115 8.76 -2.13 -1.20
CA ASN A 115 8.48 -3.41 -0.55
C ASN A 115 7.31 -4.15 -1.21
N ARG A 116 7.11 -5.42 -0.85
CA ARG A 116 5.95 -6.21 -1.26
C ARG A 116 4.98 -6.37 -0.10
N VAL A 117 3.70 -6.50 -0.42
CA VAL A 117 2.62 -6.51 0.56
C VAL A 117 2.65 -7.71 1.50
N TRP A 118 3.18 -8.86 1.05
CA TRP A 118 3.39 -10.04 1.89
C TRP A 118 4.59 -9.91 2.85
N PHE A 119 5.46 -8.91 2.69
CA PHE A 119 6.52 -8.61 3.67
C PHE A 119 6.11 -7.53 4.67
N THR A 120 4.95 -6.92 4.49
CA THR A 120 4.40 -5.90 5.38
C THR A 120 3.32 -6.51 6.27
N LYS A 121 3.25 -6.03 7.51
CA LYS A 121 2.25 -6.39 8.50
C LYS A 121 1.25 -5.23 8.60
N PRO A 122 0.03 -5.40 8.08
CA PRO A 122 -1.01 -4.40 8.25
C PRO A 122 -1.46 -4.32 9.71
N VAL A 123 -1.53 -3.10 10.24
CA VAL A 123 -2.07 -2.77 11.55
C VAL A 123 -3.11 -1.66 11.42
N ASP A 124 -4.19 -1.76 12.19
CA ASP A 124 -5.18 -0.70 12.27
C ASP A 124 -4.67 0.36 13.23
N ALA A 125 -4.70 1.63 12.80
CA ALA A 125 -4.27 2.75 13.61
C ALA A 125 -5.18 3.97 13.38
N HIS A 126 -5.15 4.92 14.29
CA HIS A 126 -5.88 6.16 14.15
C HIS A 126 -5.07 7.37 14.62
N ARG A 127 -5.47 8.54 14.13
CA ARG A 127 -4.91 9.85 14.48
C ARG A 127 -6.01 10.89 14.46
N ASN A 128 -5.92 11.91 15.30
CA ASN A 128 -6.79 13.08 15.16
C ASN A 128 -6.35 13.95 13.97
N CYS A 129 -7.22 14.10 12.98
CA CYS A 129 -6.97 14.92 11.79
C CYS A 129 -8.20 15.78 11.49
N ASP A 130 -7.97 17.07 11.23
CA ASP A 130 -9.05 18.02 10.98
C ASP A 130 -9.77 17.75 9.63
N LYS A 131 -9.04 17.20 8.65
CA LYS A 131 -9.53 17.02 7.28
C LYS A 131 -10.28 15.69 7.05
N CYS A 132 -9.84 14.59 7.65
CA CYS A 132 -10.36 13.24 7.37
C CYS A 132 -10.83 12.49 8.62
N CYS A 133 -11.34 11.26 8.45
CA CYS A 133 -11.77 10.43 9.57
C CYS A 133 -10.64 10.08 10.55
N GLY A 134 -9.38 10.06 10.07
CA GLY A 134 -8.20 9.78 10.87
C GLY A 134 -7.96 8.30 11.17
N GLU A 135 -8.89 7.42 10.78
CA GLU A 135 -8.74 5.97 10.87
C GLU A 135 -8.09 5.40 9.61
N VAL A 136 -7.01 4.65 9.80
CA VAL A 136 -6.21 4.13 8.70
C VAL A 136 -5.78 2.69 8.95
N GLN A 137 -5.26 2.08 7.89
CA GLN A 137 -4.49 0.84 7.94
C GLN A 137 -3.04 1.16 7.58
N LEU A 138 -2.12 0.92 8.52
CA LEU A 138 -0.68 1.12 8.34
C LEU A 138 -0.05 -0.18 7.89
N TRP A 139 0.76 -0.11 6.84
CA TRP A 139 1.53 -1.24 6.33
C TRP A 139 2.96 -1.13 6.84
N MET A 140 3.23 -1.84 7.93
CA MET A 140 4.50 -1.76 8.66
C MET A 140 5.43 -2.91 8.31
N ARG A 141 6.75 -2.67 8.37
CA ARG A 141 7.75 -3.74 8.44
C ARG A 141 8.78 -3.35 9.49
N GLY A 142 8.83 -4.12 10.57
CA GLY A 142 9.50 -3.67 11.80
C GLY A 142 8.76 -2.46 12.35
N ASP A 143 9.51 -1.41 12.71
CA ASP A 143 8.97 -0.16 13.24
C ASP A 143 8.74 0.92 12.16
N GLU A 144 9.01 0.60 10.89
CA GLU A 144 8.83 1.51 9.78
C GLU A 144 7.47 1.36 9.10
N VAL A 145 6.83 2.48 8.77
CA VAL A 145 5.59 2.53 7.98
C VAL A 145 5.94 2.77 6.52
N PHE A 146 5.63 1.80 5.65
CA PHE A 146 5.90 1.91 4.22
C PHE A 146 4.75 2.58 3.45
N ARG A 147 3.51 2.23 3.83
CA ARG A 147 2.28 2.66 3.15
C ARG A 147 1.16 2.88 4.16
N VAL A 148 0.29 3.84 3.88
CA VAL A 148 -0.93 4.12 4.64
C VAL A 148 -2.11 4.03 3.68
N THR A 149 -3.13 3.25 4.03
CA THR A 149 -4.35 3.10 3.23
C THR A 149 -5.59 3.33 4.09
N ALA A 150 -6.73 3.57 3.45
CA ALA A 150 -8.01 3.55 4.14
C ALA A 150 -8.30 2.13 4.68
N ARG A 151 -9.06 2.04 5.78
CA ARG A 151 -9.54 0.76 6.30
C ARG A 151 -10.57 0.17 5.35
N LYS A 152 -10.50 -1.14 5.15
CA LYS A 152 -11.46 -1.87 4.32
C LYS A 152 -12.39 -2.73 5.16
N ASP A 153 -13.61 -2.93 4.66
CA ASP A 153 -14.57 -3.85 5.23
C ASP A 153 -14.36 -5.29 4.71
N GLU A 154 -15.26 -6.20 5.07
CA GLU A 154 -15.20 -7.60 4.65
C GLU A 154 -15.43 -7.81 3.13
N TRP A 155 -16.02 -6.83 2.46
CA TRP A 155 -16.27 -6.84 1.00
C TRP A 155 -15.13 -6.16 0.21
N GLY A 156 -14.11 -5.65 0.91
CA GLY A 156 -13.00 -4.92 0.30
C GLY A 156 -13.37 -3.50 -0.13
N GLU A 157 -14.51 -2.99 0.32
CA GLU A 157 -14.91 -1.59 0.22
C GLU A 157 -14.37 -0.79 1.39
N ILE A 158 -14.53 0.53 1.37
CA ILE A 158 -14.02 1.37 2.44
C ILE A 158 -14.96 1.32 3.61
N LYS A 159 -14.40 0.97 4.76
CA LYS A 159 -15.14 0.87 6.01
C LYS A 159 -15.57 2.26 6.47
N ASP A 160 -16.83 2.41 6.86
CA ASP A 160 -17.29 3.64 7.51
C ASP A 160 -16.54 3.91 8.80
N ALA A 161 -16.22 5.18 9.05
CA ALA A 161 -15.46 5.57 10.24
C ALA A 161 -16.37 5.59 11.48
N SER A 162 -15.77 5.36 12.65
CA SER A 162 -16.48 5.31 13.92
C SER A 162 -17.12 6.66 14.31
N ASN A 163 -16.67 7.75 13.68
CA ASN A 163 -17.19 9.10 13.88
C ASN A 163 -18.38 9.46 12.95
N GLY A 164 -18.91 8.50 12.20
CA GLY A 164 -20.04 8.71 11.28
C GLY A 164 -19.67 9.45 9.98
N LYS A 165 -18.39 9.74 9.75
CA LYS A 165 -17.88 10.22 8.47
C LYS A 165 -17.51 9.02 7.57
N THR A 166 -17.37 9.28 6.29
CA THR A 166 -16.86 8.28 5.34
C THR A 166 -15.41 7.91 5.68
N GLY A 167 -15.02 6.66 5.45
CA GLY A 167 -13.68 6.15 5.78
C GLY A 167 -12.53 6.66 4.90
N TRP A 168 -12.76 7.68 4.07
CA TRP A 168 -11.74 8.22 3.17
C TRP A 168 -10.69 9.03 3.93
N ILE A 169 -9.45 8.93 3.47
CA ILE A 169 -8.29 9.54 4.11
C ILE A 169 -7.77 10.71 3.25
N CYS A 170 -7.26 11.76 3.89
CA CYS A 170 -6.63 12.86 3.16
C CYS A 170 -5.21 12.49 2.71
N ASN A 171 -4.69 13.18 1.70
CA ASN A 171 -3.35 13.02 1.17
C ASN A 171 -2.26 13.26 2.22
N ASP A 172 -2.49 14.18 3.16
CA ASP A 172 -1.55 14.47 4.24
C ASP A 172 -1.35 13.22 5.12
N CYS A 173 -2.45 12.59 5.55
CA CYS A 173 -2.42 11.34 6.31
C CYS A 173 -1.84 10.18 5.48
N ARG A 174 -2.09 10.15 4.18
CA ARG A 174 -1.71 9.06 3.28
C ARG A 174 -0.22 9.06 2.93
N PHE A 175 0.32 10.22 2.55
CA PHE A 175 1.65 10.33 1.94
C PHE A 175 2.68 10.97 2.86
N GLU A 176 2.29 11.95 3.68
CA GLU A 176 3.22 12.74 4.49
C GLU A 176 3.42 12.14 5.91
N LYS A 177 2.39 11.50 6.47
CA LYS A 177 2.42 10.90 7.82
C LYS A 177 2.86 9.43 7.81
N LYS A 178 4.16 9.21 7.57
CA LYS A 178 4.79 7.87 7.52
C LYS A 178 5.64 7.49 8.74
N LYS A 179 5.61 8.26 9.84
CA LYS A 179 6.31 7.86 11.06
C LYS A 179 5.36 7.11 11.97
N ALA A 180 5.81 6.03 12.59
CA ALA A 180 5.01 5.27 13.55
C ALA A 180 4.55 6.15 14.73
N SER A 181 5.34 7.15 15.11
CA SER A 181 5.01 8.11 16.17
C SER A 181 3.86 9.08 15.85
N ASP A 182 3.48 9.23 14.57
CA ASP A 182 2.32 10.05 14.19
C ASP A 182 0.97 9.36 14.49
N TRP A 183 0.99 8.05 14.83
CA TRP A 183 -0.19 7.20 14.87
C TRP A 183 -0.36 6.49 16.22
N VAL A 184 -1.61 6.34 16.65
CA VAL A 184 -1.98 5.45 17.76
C VAL A 184 -2.39 4.11 17.15
N ILE A 185 -1.63 3.05 17.44
CA ILE A 185 -1.87 1.70 16.90
C ILE A 185 -2.94 1.00 17.74
N ASP A 186 -4.06 0.63 17.10
CA ASP A 186 -5.18 -0.08 17.74
C ASP A 186 -4.89 -1.58 17.85
N GLY A 187 -4.25 -2.15 16.83
CA GLY A 187 -3.87 -3.56 16.80
C GLY A 187 -3.63 -4.11 15.39
N PRO A 188 -3.34 -5.42 15.27
CA PRO A 188 -3.22 -6.08 13.96
C PRO A 188 -4.53 -6.02 13.18
N SER A 189 -4.48 -5.65 11.90
CA SER A 189 -5.67 -5.67 11.04
C SER A 189 -6.12 -7.11 10.78
N LYS A 190 -7.42 -7.33 10.61
CA LYS A 190 -7.93 -8.64 10.16
C LYS A 190 -7.60 -8.85 8.68
N VAL A 191 -6.93 -9.94 8.36
CA VAL A 191 -6.55 -10.29 6.98
C VAL A 191 -7.09 -11.69 6.68
N SER A 192 -7.71 -11.86 5.51
CA SER A 192 -8.19 -13.18 5.09
C SER A 192 -7.05 -14.20 5.07
N ARG A 193 -7.31 -15.40 5.63
CA ARG A 193 -6.37 -16.53 5.62
C ARG A 193 -5.96 -16.96 4.20
N HIS A 194 -6.80 -16.69 3.20
CA HIS A 194 -6.51 -17.03 1.81
C HIS A 194 -5.63 -15.98 1.11
N SER A 195 -5.44 -14.80 1.72
CA SER A 195 -4.55 -13.77 1.18
C SER A 195 -3.09 -14.15 1.44
N VAL A 196 -2.22 -13.89 0.46
CA VAL A 196 -0.76 -13.99 0.65
C VAL A 196 -0.24 -13.03 1.73
N ILE A 197 -0.98 -11.96 2.04
CA ILE A 197 -0.65 -11.03 3.13
C ILE A 197 -0.76 -11.70 4.50
N SER A 198 -1.54 -12.77 4.63
CA SER A 198 -1.65 -13.52 5.89
C SER A 198 -0.36 -14.28 6.26
N GLN A 199 0.59 -14.45 5.32
CA GLN A 199 1.84 -15.14 5.58
C GLN A 199 2.66 -14.42 6.67
N GLY A 200 2.81 -15.06 7.83
CA GLY A 200 3.54 -14.47 8.96
C GLY A 200 2.80 -13.32 9.66
N HIS A 201 1.51 -13.14 9.36
CA HIS A 201 0.61 -12.22 10.07
C HIS A 201 -0.18 -13.00 11.13
N TYR A 202 -0.14 -12.51 12.37
CA TYR A 202 -0.82 -13.10 13.50
C TYR A 202 -1.85 -12.12 14.05
N GLU A 203 -3.14 -12.46 13.92
CA GLU A 203 -4.24 -11.62 14.44
C GLU A 203 -4.19 -11.49 15.97
N LYS A 204 -3.75 -12.53 16.66
CA LYS A 204 -3.51 -12.53 18.10
C LYS A 204 -2.02 -12.63 18.36
N LEU A 205 -1.38 -11.48 18.58
CA LEU A 205 0.01 -11.42 18.98
C LEU A 205 0.14 -11.72 20.47
N VAL A 206 0.29 -13.00 20.84
CA VAL A 206 0.71 -13.38 22.19
C VAL A 206 2.23 -13.20 22.23
N LYS A 207 2.70 -12.01 22.64
CA LYS A 207 4.13 -11.83 22.93
C LYS A 207 4.47 -12.70 24.14
N PRO A 208 5.40 -13.68 24.00
CA PRO A 208 5.83 -14.43 25.15
C PRO A 208 6.43 -13.46 26.17
N LYS A 209 6.03 -13.60 27.44
CA LYS A 209 6.61 -12.81 28.52
C LYS A 209 8.07 -13.20 28.63
N GLU A 210 8.97 -12.22 28.59
CA GLU A 210 10.40 -12.45 28.78
C GLU A 210 10.61 -12.92 30.23
N THR A 211 11.02 -14.18 30.40
CA THR A 211 11.16 -14.81 31.71
C THR A 211 12.50 -14.53 32.37
N VAL A 212 13.48 -14.01 31.62
CA VAL A 212 14.86 -13.85 32.10
C VAL A 212 14.92 -12.91 33.31
N VAL A 213 14.21 -11.79 33.26
CA VAL A 213 14.16 -10.82 34.37
C VAL A 213 13.47 -11.41 35.60
N ASP A 214 12.38 -12.14 35.40
CA ASP A 214 11.63 -12.80 36.48
C ASP A 214 12.47 -13.90 37.15
N VAL A 215 13.24 -14.68 36.38
CA VAL A 215 14.13 -15.74 36.89
C VAL A 215 15.36 -15.17 37.60
N MET A 216 15.86 -14.01 37.15
CA MET A 216 17.05 -13.35 37.70
C MET A 216 16.71 -12.36 38.84
N ASN A 217 15.54 -12.50 39.47
CA ASN A 217 15.06 -11.66 40.57
C ASN A 217 15.13 -10.14 40.26
N GLY A 218 14.74 -9.75 39.04
CA GLY A 218 14.77 -8.35 38.60
C GLY A 218 16.13 -7.86 38.08
N SER A 219 17.16 -8.71 38.09
CA SER A 219 18.46 -8.36 37.51
C SER A 219 18.42 -8.49 35.99
N GLN A 220 18.72 -7.41 35.27
CA GLN A 220 18.82 -7.47 33.81
C GLN A 220 20.10 -8.20 33.39
N PRO A 221 20.03 -9.12 32.39
CA PRO A 221 21.22 -9.77 31.87
C PRO A 221 22.14 -8.75 31.20
N ARG A 222 23.46 -8.89 31.39
CA ARG A 222 24.44 -8.13 30.60
C ARG A 222 24.48 -8.72 29.19
N LEU A 223 23.91 -8.00 28.22
CA LEU A 223 24.01 -8.35 26.81
C LEU A 223 25.38 -7.90 26.29
N PHE A 224 26.25 -8.86 25.98
CA PHE A 224 27.61 -8.60 25.47
C PHE A 224 27.67 -8.44 23.94
N LEU A 225 26.61 -8.84 23.24
CA LEU A 225 26.51 -8.79 21.79
C LEU A 225 25.17 -8.17 21.44
N ASP A 226 25.19 -7.08 20.66
CA ASP A 226 24.01 -6.54 20.00
C ASP A 226 23.89 -7.20 18.62
N ILE A 227 22.72 -7.74 18.32
CA ILE A 227 22.41 -8.33 17.02
C ILE A 227 22.55 -7.30 15.89
N HIS A 228 22.27 -6.02 16.16
CA HIS A 228 22.38 -4.94 15.18
C HIS A 228 23.83 -4.58 14.86
N ASP A 229 24.74 -4.74 15.83
CA ASP A 229 26.18 -4.50 15.64
C ASP A 229 26.89 -5.68 14.99
N VAL A 230 26.47 -6.92 15.29
CA VAL A 230 27.16 -8.14 14.84
C VAL A 230 26.66 -8.64 13.49
N SER A 231 25.36 -8.54 13.22
CA SER A 231 24.79 -9.15 12.01
C SER A 231 24.96 -8.29 10.76
N GLU A 232 25.27 -6.99 10.90
CA GLU A 232 25.24 -5.97 9.83
C GLU A 232 23.87 -5.84 9.12
N VAL A 233 22.86 -6.59 9.54
CA VAL A 233 21.51 -6.65 8.96
C VAL A 233 20.55 -5.81 9.83
N ASN A 234 19.66 -5.05 9.19
CA ASN A 234 18.71 -4.15 9.85
C ASN A 234 19.37 -3.13 10.80
N LYS A 235 20.35 -2.37 10.27
CA LYS A 235 20.98 -1.26 10.99
C LYS A 235 19.93 -0.21 11.37
N PRO A 236 19.81 0.20 12.65
CA PRO A 236 18.77 1.13 13.12
C PRO A 236 18.89 2.54 12.51
N THR A 237 20.04 2.86 11.91
CA THR A 237 20.29 4.15 11.25
C THR A 237 19.75 4.22 9.82
N VAL A 238 19.44 3.09 9.18
CA VAL A 238 19.01 3.04 7.77
C VAL A 238 17.50 2.87 7.70
N THR A 239 16.81 3.92 7.25
CA THR A 239 15.35 3.92 7.08
C THR A 239 14.98 3.58 5.63
N LEU A 240 14.56 2.33 5.37
CA LEU A 240 14.28 1.86 4.01
C LEU A 240 13.05 2.54 3.39
N SER A 241 12.07 2.89 4.21
CA SER A 241 10.85 3.60 3.79
C SER A 241 11.12 5.01 3.22
N ALA A 242 12.26 5.63 3.58
CA ALA A 242 12.65 6.96 3.13
C ALA A 242 13.36 6.99 1.78
N LEU A 243 13.82 5.84 1.26
CA LEU A 243 14.52 5.76 -0.04
C LEU A 243 13.56 5.99 -1.21
N ASP A 244 13.93 6.78 -2.21
CA ASP A 244 13.11 7.00 -3.42
C ASP A 244 13.24 5.89 -4.48
N ARG A 245 14.04 4.85 -4.18
CA ARG A 245 14.32 3.71 -5.05
C ARG A 245 14.19 2.38 -4.31
N PRO A 246 14.09 1.25 -5.02
CA PRO A 246 14.21 -0.06 -4.37
C PRO A 246 15.52 -0.15 -3.58
N ALA A 247 15.45 -0.75 -2.40
CA ALA A 247 16.62 -1.03 -1.58
C ALA A 247 17.54 -2.03 -2.30
N HIS A 248 18.84 -1.76 -2.30
CA HIS A 248 19.90 -2.61 -2.83
C HIS A 248 20.81 -3.10 -1.71
N SER A 249 21.59 -4.16 -1.96
CA SER A 249 22.57 -4.68 -0.99
C SER A 249 23.53 -3.62 -0.45
N THR A 250 23.88 -2.62 -1.26
CA THR A 250 24.78 -1.52 -0.90
C THR A 250 24.19 -0.58 0.14
N ASP A 251 22.86 -0.52 0.27
CA ASP A 251 22.18 0.39 1.21
C ASP A 251 22.32 -0.08 2.67
N PHE A 252 22.70 -1.35 2.87
CA PHE A 252 22.98 -1.92 4.19
C PHE A 252 24.46 -1.75 4.60
N GLY A 253 25.28 -1.12 3.76
CA GLY A 253 26.69 -0.83 4.05
C GLY A 253 27.65 -2.00 3.82
N ASN A 254 27.20 -3.07 3.14
CA ASN A 254 28.09 -4.16 2.73
C ASN A 254 28.80 -3.73 1.44
N GLN A 255 30.09 -3.41 1.57
CA GLN A 255 31.06 -3.46 0.46
C GLN A 255 31.50 -4.90 0.23
#